data_AF-A0A3M7BDJ0-F1
#
_entry.id   AF-A0A3M7BDJ0-F1
#
_cell.length_a   1.000
_cell.length_b   1.000
_cell.length_c   1.000
_cell.angle_alpha   90.00
_cell.angle_beta   90.00
_cell.angle_gamma   90.00
#
_symmetry.space_group_name_H-M   'P 1'
#
loop_
_entity.id
_entity.type
_entity.pdbx_description
1 polymer ?
#
loop_
_entity_poly.entity_id
_entity_poly.type
_entity_poly.pdbx_seq_one_letter_code
_entity_poly.pdbx_strand_id
1 'polypeptide(L)'
;MIVIMNKILTVFLLTFSIASTTSGQASNDVSPFVMISNEPIRNTNLTSKHNSTASSIQTDLVQTLSHCEPQQYILLSQFGLQPEDIQNVSSSMPKLHGLIQSAAQAVVIPHVSGVIDCMSMATSALRRRCIGTRQLYYDARLEDVEEFSGDEEERREVLRRTDDYIAFHLSALQRAGQSYVLVFTASTELQMGQRRPEDRQSGPKEKQWELLRDVGLAALFALLVGFLAVRVYL
;
A
#
# COMPACT_ATOMS: atom_id res chain seq x y z
N MET A 1 4.27 77.31 -33.80
CA MET A 1 3.33 77.43 -32.68
C MET A 1 3.05 76.01 -32.19
N ILE A 2 3.79 75.56 -31.19
CA ILE A 2 3.80 74.17 -30.68
C ILE A 2 3.01 74.19 -29.37
N VAL A 3 1.88 73.49 -29.35
CA VAL A 3 1.01 73.40 -28.17
C VAL A 3 1.59 72.33 -27.24
N ILE A 4 2.20 72.79 -26.16
CA ILE A 4 2.48 72.00 -24.95
C ILE A 4 1.31 72.24 -24.00
N MET A 5 0.56 71.21 -23.59
CA MET A 5 0.20 71.01 -22.17
C MET A 5 -0.62 69.74 -21.91
N ASN A 6 -0.22 69.03 -20.84
CA ASN A 6 -1.04 68.19 -19.95
C ASN A 6 -1.62 66.88 -20.55
N LYS A 7 -1.33 65.69 -20.04
CA LYS A 7 -1.30 65.30 -18.62
C LYS A 7 -0.35 64.11 -18.39
N ILE A 8 0.65 64.36 -17.57
CA ILE A 8 1.10 63.56 -16.41
C ILE A 8 0.59 62.11 -16.40
N LEU A 9 1.45 61.22 -16.92
CA LEU A 9 1.91 59.97 -16.31
C LEU A 9 1.20 59.56 -15.00
N THR A 10 0.00 58.98 -15.09
CA THR A 10 -0.57 58.24 -13.96
C THR A 10 0.02 56.84 -13.95
N VAL A 11 0.98 56.69 -13.05
CA VAL A 11 1.69 55.49 -12.61
C VAL A 11 0.83 54.22 -12.66
N PHE A 12 1.33 53.25 -13.42
CA PHE A 12 1.00 51.82 -13.38
C PHE A 12 1.23 51.27 -11.97
N LEU A 13 0.19 51.06 -11.16
CA LEU A 13 0.21 50.13 -10.02
C LEU A 13 -1.22 49.64 -9.71
N LEU A 14 -1.76 48.79 -10.58
CA LEU A 14 -2.84 47.87 -10.19
C LEU A 14 -2.18 46.63 -9.62
N THR A 15 -2.01 46.62 -8.30
CA THR A 15 -1.68 45.44 -7.52
C THR A 15 -2.79 44.40 -7.71
N PHE A 16 -2.56 43.45 -8.62
CA PHE A 16 -3.33 42.21 -8.68
C PHE A 16 -3.00 41.40 -7.42
N SER A 17 -3.79 41.58 -6.37
CA SER A 17 -3.86 40.61 -5.28
C SER A 17 -4.58 39.37 -5.81
N ILE A 18 -3.84 38.49 -6.47
CA ILE A 18 -4.26 37.10 -6.63
C ILE A 18 -4.14 36.49 -5.24
N ALA A 19 -5.18 36.69 -4.42
CA ALA A 19 -5.40 35.82 -3.29
C ALA A 19 -5.75 34.46 -3.88
N SER A 20 -4.73 33.64 -4.13
CA SER A 20 -4.90 32.21 -4.33
C SER A 20 -5.49 31.69 -3.02
N THR A 21 -6.81 31.68 -2.92
CA THR A 21 -7.47 30.71 -2.08
C THR A 21 -7.15 29.37 -2.72
N THR A 22 -5.98 28.81 -2.38
CA THR A 22 -5.84 27.37 -2.36
C THR A 22 -6.90 26.93 -1.37
N SER A 23 -8.09 26.63 -1.88
CA SER A 23 -8.94 25.63 -1.27
C SER A 23 -8.14 24.33 -1.35
N GLY A 24 -7.12 24.23 -0.51
CA GLY A 24 -6.72 22.96 0.07
C GLY A 24 -7.94 22.52 0.85
N GLN A 25 -8.93 21.96 0.13
CA GLN A 25 -9.69 20.89 0.71
C GLN A 25 -8.60 19.91 1.11
N ALA A 26 -8.30 19.88 2.42
CA ALA A 26 -7.68 18.73 3.03
C ALA A 26 -8.50 17.58 2.45
N SER A 27 -7.89 16.84 1.52
CA SER A 27 -8.46 15.60 1.03
C SER A 27 -8.74 14.84 2.31
N ASN A 28 -10.01 14.73 2.70
CA ASN A 28 -10.37 13.92 3.85
C ASN A 28 -9.67 12.59 3.59
N ASP A 29 -8.87 12.09 4.54
CA ASP A 29 -8.11 10.85 4.35
C ASP A 29 -9.10 9.72 4.04
N VAL A 30 -9.42 9.51 2.75
CA VAL A 30 -10.39 8.54 2.27
C VAL A 30 -9.59 7.35 1.79
N SER A 31 -9.69 6.27 2.55
CA SER A 31 -8.97 5.03 2.28
C SER A 31 -9.94 3.93 1.89
N PRO A 32 -9.90 3.37 0.67
CA PRO A 32 -10.79 2.27 0.32
C PRO A 32 -10.49 1.02 1.14
N PHE A 33 -11.53 0.23 1.42
CA PHE A 33 -11.45 -1.06 2.10
C PHE A 33 -12.16 -2.14 1.30
N VAL A 34 -11.48 -3.27 1.12
CA VAL A 34 -12.02 -4.47 0.50
C VAL A 34 -11.66 -5.68 1.35
N MET A 35 -12.64 -6.54 1.63
CA MET A 35 -12.43 -7.86 2.19
C MET A 35 -13.03 -8.91 1.27
N ILE A 36 -12.27 -9.93 0.91
CA ILE A 36 -12.71 -11.01 0.01
C ILE A 36 -12.44 -12.35 0.71
N SER A 37 -13.42 -13.24 0.68
CA SER A 37 -13.29 -14.61 1.17
C SER A 37 -13.84 -15.60 0.14
N ASN A 38 -13.14 -16.71 -0.07
CA ASN A 38 -13.64 -17.82 -0.89
C ASN A 38 -14.58 -18.77 -0.13
N GLU A 39 -14.74 -18.57 1.18
CA GLU A 39 -15.75 -19.25 1.99
C GLU A 39 -16.60 -18.24 2.78
N PRO A 40 -17.87 -18.53 3.08
CA PRO A 40 -18.69 -17.65 3.91
C PRO A 40 -18.11 -17.53 5.32
N ILE A 41 -17.89 -16.29 5.76
CA ILE A 41 -17.46 -15.97 7.12
C ILE A 41 -18.71 -15.88 7.99
N ARG A 42 -18.80 -16.77 8.99
CA ARG A 42 -20.05 -16.92 9.76
C ARG A 42 -20.27 -15.79 10.76
N ASN A 43 -19.18 -15.23 11.27
CA ASN A 43 -19.21 -14.26 12.36
C ASN A 43 -18.58 -12.94 11.92
N THR A 44 -19.35 -12.11 11.19
CA THR A 44 -18.90 -10.78 10.78
C THR A 44 -20.04 -9.78 10.77
N ASN A 45 -19.79 -8.58 11.30
CA ASN A 45 -20.67 -7.43 11.18
C ASN A 45 -20.32 -6.56 9.97
N LEU A 46 -19.20 -6.86 9.29
CA LEU A 46 -18.78 -6.13 8.11
C LEU A 46 -19.75 -6.38 6.96
N THR A 47 -20.28 -5.30 6.42
CA THR A 47 -21.19 -5.27 5.28
C THR A 47 -20.75 -4.20 4.31
N SER A 48 -20.98 -4.44 3.01
CA SER A 48 -20.68 -3.46 1.98
C SER A 48 -21.56 -2.23 2.15
N LYS A 49 -20.95 -1.05 2.14
CA LYS A 49 -21.61 0.24 2.31
C LYS A 49 -20.79 1.33 1.63
N HIS A 50 -21.43 2.45 1.33
CA HIS A 50 -20.74 3.53 0.62
C HIS A 50 -19.65 4.19 1.49
N ASN A 51 -19.91 4.36 2.79
CA ASN A 51 -19.01 5.04 3.71
C ASN A 51 -18.85 4.37 5.09
N SER A 52 -17.70 4.57 5.72
CA SER A 52 -17.42 4.15 7.10
C SER A 52 -16.31 4.98 7.74
N THR A 53 -15.99 4.69 9.00
CA THR A 53 -14.75 5.13 9.64
C THR A 53 -13.75 3.98 9.75
N ALA A 54 -12.45 4.29 9.79
CA ALA A 54 -11.42 3.28 9.99
C ALA A 54 -11.60 2.56 11.34
N SER A 55 -11.97 3.31 12.39
CA SER A 55 -12.20 2.75 13.74
C SER A 55 -13.30 1.70 13.80
N SER A 56 -14.42 1.92 13.09
CA SER A 56 -15.53 0.95 13.03
C SER A 56 -15.11 -0.31 12.26
N ILE A 57 -14.47 -0.15 11.10
CA ILE A 57 -13.97 -1.28 10.31
C ILE A 57 -12.94 -2.09 11.09
N GLN A 58 -11.99 -1.43 11.75
CA GLN A 58 -10.98 -2.11 12.56
C GLN A 58 -11.60 -2.90 13.71
N THR A 59 -12.61 -2.34 14.38
CA THR A 59 -13.32 -3.03 15.47
C THR A 59 -14.03 -4.28 14.96
N ASP A 60 -14.82 -4.14 13.89
CA ASP A 60 -15.57 -5.25 13.30
C ASP A 60 -14.62 -6.31 12.73
N LEU A 61 -13.54 -5.91 12.04
CA LEU A 61 -12.60 -6.84 11.45
C LEU A 61 -11.76 -7.57 12.51
N VAL A 62 -11.35 -6.90 13.60
CA VAL A 62 -10.71 -7.58 14.74
C VAL A 62 -11.65 -8.61 15.34
N GLN A 63 -12.93 -8.27 15.52
CA GLN A 63 -13.94 -9.21 16.00
C GLN A 63 -14.08 -10.40 15.04
N THR A 64 -14.23 -10.15 13.74
CA THR A 64 -14.34 -11.19 12.70
C THR A 64 -13.15 -12.15 12.73
N LEU A 65 -11.93 -11.61 12.63
CA LEU A 65 -10.70 -12.40 12.54
C LEU A 65 -10.36 -13.14 13.85
N SER A 66 -10.84 -12.66 14.99
CA SER A 66 -10.60 -13.31 16.29
C SER A 66 -11.29 -14.67 16.46
N HIS A 67 -12.17 -15.07 15.54
CA HIS A 67 -12.80 -16.39 15.53
C HIS A 67 -11.87 -17.49 14.99
N CYS A 68 -10.70 -17.13 14.45
CA CYS A 68 -9.67 -18.08 14.04
C CYS A 68 -10.17 -19.20 13.12
N GLU A 69 -11.01 -18.85 12.14
CA GLU A 69 -11.41 -19.80 11.11
C GLU A 69 -10.15 -20.35 10.41
N PRO A 70 -10.13 -21.63 9.99
CA PRO A 70 -8.94 -22.31 9.45
C PRO A 70 -8.64 -21.85 8.00
N GLN A 71 -8.45 -20.54 7.83
CA GLN A 71 -8.22 -19.86 6.56
C GLN A 71 -6.83 -19.23 6.56
N GLN A 72 -6.27 -19.09 5.36
CA GLN A 72 -5.09 -18.27 5.15
C GLN A 72 -5.49 -16.79 5.14
N TYR A 73 -4.92 -16.00 6.04
CA TYR A 73 -5.19 -14.57 6.12
C TYR A 73 -4.12 -13.80 5.36
N ILE A 74 -4.55 -13.02 4.37
CA ILE A 74 -3.69 -12.17 3.54
C ILE A 74 -4.09 -10.73 3.80
N LEU A 75 -3.20 -9.95 4.39
CA LEU A 75 -3.41 -8.54 4.64
C LEU A 75 -2.51 -7.74 3.72
N LEU A 76 -3.12 -6.93 2.86
CA LEU A 76 -2.44 -6.16 1.84
C LEU A 76 -2.77 -4.67 1.96
N SER A 77 -1.74 -3.85 2.07
CA SER A 77 -1.87 -2.39 2.04
C SER A 77 -1.29 -1.86 0.73
N GLN A 78 -2.01 -0.97 0.06
CA GLN A 78 -1.66 -0.46 -1.27
C GLN A 78 -1.51 1.04 -1.26
N PHE A 79 -0.35 1.51 -1.70
CA PHE A 79 -0.11 2.94 -1.91
C PHE A 79 -0.93 3.50 -3.09
N GLY A 80 -1.48 4.70 -2.95
CA GLY A 80 -2.18 5.40 -4.05
C GLY A 80 -3.50 4.76 -4.47
N LEU A 81 -4.07 3.87 -3.66
CA LEU A 81 -5.39 3.27 -3.92
C LEU A 81 -6.50 4.29 -3.69
N GLN A 82 -7.30 4.54 -4.74
CA GLN A 82 -8.43 5.48 -4.69
C GLN A 82 -9.78 4.74 -4.73
N PRO A 83 -10.88 5.35 -4.25
CA PRO A 83 -12.21 4.72 -4.28
C PRO A 83 -12.64 4.28 -5.68
N GLU A 84 -12.25 5.03 -6.71
CA GLU A 84 -12.59 4.77 -8.10
C GLU A 84 -11.90 3.49 -8.63
N ASP A 85 -10.72 3.16 -8.10
CA ASP A 85 -9.96 1.97 -8.49
C ASP A 85 -10.63 0.65 -8.05
N ILE A 86 -11.58 0.71 -7.10
CA ILE A 86 -12.33 -0.47 -6.62
C ILE A 86 -13.83 -0.43 -6.94
N GLN A 87 -14.34 0.71 -7.39
CA GLN A 87 -15.74 0.87 -7.79
C GLN A 87 -15.95 0.61 -9.29
N ASN A 88 -14.97 0.98 -10.12
CA ASN A 88 -15.11 0.95 -11.57
C ASN A 88 -14.43 -0.27 -12.18
N VAL A 89 -15.18 -1.10 -12.91
CA VAL A 89 -14.64 -2.28 -13.60
C VAL A 89 -13.59 -1.92 -14.66
N SER A 90 -13.67 -0.72 -15.25
CA SER A 90 -12.68 -0.19 -16.21
C SER A 90 -11.45 0.44 -15.54
N SER A 91 -11.22 0.17 -14.25
CA SER A 91 -10.11 0.72 -13.47
C SER A 91 -8.78 0.01 -13.74
N SER A 92 -7.75 0.48 -13.03
CA SER A 92 -6.41 -0.12 -12.94
C SER A 92 -6.39 -1.54 -12.35
N MET A 93 -7.50 -2.01 -11.76
CA MET A 93 -7.58 -3.29 -11.04
C MET A 93 -8.76 -4.19 -11.48
N PRO A 94 -8.85 -4.59 -12.76
CA PRO A 94 -9.97 -5.39 -13.27
C PRO A 94 -10.03 -6.82 -12.69
N LYS A 95 -8.89 -7.42 -12.32
CA LYS A 95 -8.87 -8.79 -11.78
C LYS A 95 -9.41 -8.84 -10.35
N LEU A 96 -9.11 -7.83 -9.54
CA LEU A 96 -9.69 -7.62 -8.22
C LEU A 96 -11.21 -7.53 -8.31
N HIS A 97 -11.76 -6.81 -9.29
CA HIS A 97 -13.20 -6.76 -9.53
C HIS A 97 -13.78 -8.15 -9.82
N GLY A 98 -13.13 -8.94 -10.68
CA GLY A 98 -13.52 -10.32 -10.95
C GLY A 98 -13.50 -11.20 -9.69
N LEU A 99 -12.53 -10.99 -8.80
CA LEU A 99 -12.44 -11.68 -7.52
C LEU A 99 -13.56 -11.25 -6.55
N ILE A 100 -13.88 -9.96 -6.46
CA ILE A 100 -15.00 -9.45 -5.66
C ILE A 100 -16.32 -10.10 -6.10
N GLN A 101 -16.55 -10.21 -7.41
CA GLN A 101 -17.78 -10.77 -7.97
C GLN A 101 -17.91 -12.29 -7.80
N SER A 102 -16.78 -13.01 -7.81
CA SER A 102 -16.75 -14.48 -7.72
C SER A 102 -16.54 -15.00 -6.28
N ALA A 103 -16.31 -14.11 -5.33
CA ALA A 103 -16.12 -14.47 -3.93
C ALA A 103 -17.37 -15.12 -3.33
N ALA A 104 -17.18 -16.04 -2.39
CA ALA A 104 -18.29 -16.51 -1.55
C ALA A 104 -18.81 -15.37 -0.66
N GLN A 105 -17.90 -14.48 -0.24
CA GLN A 105 -18.25 -13.26 0.47
C GLN A 105 -17.27 -12.14 0.13
N ALA A 106 -17.81 -10.96 -0.18
CA ALA A 106 -17.03 -9.76 -0.38
C ALA A 106 -17.66 -8.57 0.37
N VAL A 107 -16.81 -7.77 1.01
CA VAL A 107 -17.17 -6.49 1.63
C VAL A 107 -16.38 -5.40 0.93
N VAL A 108 -17.07 -4.41 0.38
CA VAL A 108 -16.48 -3.28 -0.32
C VAL A 108 -16.98 -1.99 0.33
N ILE A 109 -16.05 -1.17 0.81
CA ILE A 109 -16.32 0.14 1.40
C ILE A 109 -15.38 1.14 0.76
N PRO A 110 -15.85 1.87 -0.28
CA PRO A 110 -14.97 2.75 -1.03
C PRO A 110 -14.53 3.99 -0.27
N HIS A 111 -15.39 4.53 0.58
CA HIS A 111 -15.06 5.75 1.32
C HIS A 111 -14.91 5.49 2.82
N VAL A 112 -13.70 5.17 3.28
CA VAL A 112 -13.41 5.08 4.71
C VAL A 112 -12.73 6.36 5.17
N SER A 113 -13.31 7.03 6.17
CA SER A 113 -12.66 8.15 6.84
C SER A 113 -11.58 7.66 7.81
N GLY A 114 -10.35 8.08 7.57
CA GLY A 114 -9.17 7.66 8.31
C GLY A 114 -8.45 6.48 7.65
N VAL A 115 -7.34 6.05 8.25
CA VAL A 115 -6.49 5.00 7.68
C VAL A 115 -6.58 3.71 8.48
N ILE A 116 -6.61 2.58 7.77
CA ILE A 116 -6.66 1.24 8.36
C ILE A 116 -5.25 0.67 8.43
N ASP A 117 -4.72 0.53 9.65
CA ASP A 117 -3.42 -0.11 9.90
C ASP A 117 -3.55 -1.64 9.91
N CYS A 118 -3.25 -2.28 8.78
CA CYS A 118 -3.26 -3.74 8.65
C CYS A 118 -2.26 -4.45 9.57
N MET A 119 -1.14 -3.83 9.95
CA MET A 119 -0.12 -4.48 10.79
C MET A 119 -0.57 -4.54 12.26
N SER A 120 -1.18 -3.46 12.76
CA SER A 120 -1.83 -3.45 14.07
C SER A 120 -2.94 -4.52 14.14
N MET A 121 -3.71 -4.69 13.06
CA MET A 121 -4.77 -5.68 12.99
C MET A 121 -4.27 -7.12 12.99
N ALA A 122 -3.28 -7.45 12.16
CA ALA A 122 -2.65 -8.77 12.17
C ALA A 122 -2.07 -9.11 13.56
N THR A 123 -1.49 -8.12 14.24
CA THR A 123 -0.93 -8.32 15.59
C THR A 123 -2.02 -8.54 16.65
N SER A 124 -3.09 -7.75 16.61
CA SER A 124 -4.14 -7.76 17.65
C SER A 124 -5.14 -8.90 17.48
N ALA A 125 -5.56 -9.21 16.26
CA ALA A 125 -6.61 -10.18 15.98
C ALA A 125 -6.08 -11.59 15.73
N LEU A 126 -4.96 -11.72 15.01
CA LEU A 126 -4.50 -13.01 14.50
C LEU A 126 -3.30 -13.57 15.29
N ARG A 127 -2.18 -12.84 15.38
CA ARG A 127 -0.94 -13.35 16.00
C ARG A 127 -1.10 -13.76 17.46
N ARG A 128 -1.91 -13.05 18.24
CA ARG A 128 -2.09 -13.32 19.68
C ARG A 128 -3.13 -14.40 19.98
N ARG A 129 -4.07 -14.66 19.06
CA ARG A 129 -5.26 -15.48 19.35
C ARG A 129 -5.35 -16.76 18.53
N CYS A 130 -4.85 -16.74 17.29
CA CYS A 130 -5.02 -17.85 16.35
C CYS A 130 -3.69 -18.60 16.17
N ILE A 131 -3.50 -19.66 16.95
CA ILE A 131 -2.32 -20.54 16.83
C ILE A 131 -2.52 -21.44 15.61
N GLY A 132 -1.56 -21.44 14.68
CA GLY A 132 -1.56 -22.33 13.50
C GLY A 132 -2.19 -21.73 12.24
N THR A 133 -2.75 -20.52 12.28
CA THR A 133 -3.20 -19.83 11.05
C THR A 133 -2.00 -19.27 10.29
N ARG A 134 -1.94 -19.54 8.97
CA ARG A 134 -0.92 -18.96 8.11
C ARG A 134 -1.31 -17.52 7.77
N GLN A 135 -0.47 -16.58 8.17
CA GLN A 135 -0.69 -15.15 7.99
C GLN A 135 0.37 -14.60 7.04
N LEU A 136 -0.07 -13.94 5.97
CA LEU A 136 0.79 -13.22 5.05
C LEU A 136 0.43 -11.73 5.14
N TYR A 137 1.44 -10.91 5.40
CA TYR A 137 1.32 -9.46 5.37
C TYR A 137 2.18 -8.94 4.23
N TYR A 138 1.58 -8.10 3.38
CA TYR A 138 2.27 -7.45 2.28
C TYR A 138 1.93 -5.96 2.29
N ASP A 139 2.95 -5.12 2.43
CA ASP A 139 2.82 -3.70 2.14
C ASP A 139 3.29 -3.50 0.71
N ALA A 140 2.36 -3.20 -0.20
CA ALA A 140 2.63 -2.96 -1.61
C ALA A 140 3.22 -1.55 -1.79
N ARG A 141 4.37 -1.34 -1.16
CA ARG A 141 5.42 -0.49 -1.69
C ARG A 141 6.31 -1.43 -2.46
N LEU A 142 6.07 -1.54 -3.76
CA LEU A 142 7.03 -2.23 -4.62
C LEU A 142 8.41 -1.62 -4.31
N GLU A 143 9.32 -2.45 -3.83
CA GLU A 143 10.63 -2.09 -3.23
C GLU A 143 11.55 -1.29 -4.18
N ASP A 144 11.09 -0.97 -5.39
CA ASP A 144 11.83 -0.38 -6.50
C ASP A 144 11.41 1.05 -6.87
N VAL A 145 10.46 1.68 -6.18
CA VAL A 145 10.09 3.08 -6.45
C VAL A 145 10.85 4.00 -5.50
N GLU A 146 12.14 4.21 -5.78
CA GLU A 146 13.02 5.10 -4.98
C GLU A 146 12.53 6.57 -4.97
N GLU A 147 11.63 6.96 -5.86
CA GLU A 147 11.08 8.31 -5.92
C GLU A 147 9.70 8.29 -6.58
N PHE A 148 8.63 8.13 -5.78
CA PHE A 148 7.27 8.23 -6.30
C PHE A 148 7.04 9.68 -6.71
N SER A 149 7.06 9.94 -8.02
CA SER A 149 6.94 11.28 -8.57
C SER A 149 5.53 11.88 -8.41
N GLY A 150 4.56 11.03 -8.04
CA GLY A 150 3.15 11.38 -7.99
C GLY A 150 2.47 11.28 -9.36
N ASP A 151 3.14 10.72 -10.37
CA ASP A 151 2.55 10.55 -11.70
C ASP A 151 1.42 9.50 -11.68
N GLU A 152 0.31 9.83 -12.33
CA GLU A 152 -0.88 8.97 -12.44
C GLU A 152 -0.59 7.68 -13.21
N GLU A 153 0.35 7.70 -14.16
CA GLU A 153 0.75 6.51 -14.90
C GLU A 153 1.57 5.55 -14.01
N GLU A 154 2.48 6.10 -13.21
CA GLU A 154 3.26 5.34 -12.23
C GLU A 154 2.34 4.71 -11.18
N ARG A 155 1.37 5.48 -10.65
CA ARG A 155 0.32 4.98 -9.75
C ARG A 155 -0.44 3.82 -10.37
N ARG A 156 -0.90 3.97 -11.62
CA ARG A 156 -1.66 2.96 -12.36
C ARG A 156 -0.87 1.67 -12.56
N GLU A 157 0.41 1.77 -12.88
CA GLU A 157 1.27 0.60 -13.06
C GLU A 157 1.51 -0.15 -11.75
N VAL A 158 1.71 0.57 -10.63
CA VAL A 158 1.79 -0.05 -9.30
C VAL A 158 0.50 -0.81 -8.97
N LEU A 159 -0.66 -0.18 -9.20
CA LEU A 159 -1.97 -0.84 -8.99
C LEU A 159 -2.15 -2.07 -9.87
N ARG A 160 -1.73 -2.00 -11.14
CA ARG A 160 -1.81 -3.13 -12.08
C ARG A 160 -0.97 -4.31 -11.63
N ARG A 161 0.26 -4.07 -11.14
CA ARG A 161 1.13 -5.12 -10.59
C ARG A 161 0.53 -5.75 -9.34
N THR A 162 -0.09 -4.95 -8.48
CA THR A 162 -0.80 -5.48 -7.31
C THR A 162 -2.02 -6.29 -7.71
N ASP A 163 -2.77 -5.86 -8.72
CA ASP A 163 -3.90 -6.60 -9.27
C ASP A 163 -3.47 -7.98 -9.80
N ASP A 164 -2.36 -8.02 -10.54
CA ASP A 164 -1.74 -9.25 -11.03
C ASP A 164 -1.28 -10.17 -9.90
N TYR A 165 -0.61 -9.60 -8.88
CA TYR A 165 -0.14 -10.34 -7.71
C TYR A 165 -1.29 -10.97 -6.94
N ILE A 166 -2.33 -10.19 -6.64
CA ILE A 166 -3.53 -10.66 -5.92
C ILE A 166 -4.18 -11.80 -6.70
N ALA A 167 -4.43 -11.61 -7.99
CA ALA A 167 -5.07 -12.61 -8.83
C ALA A 167 -4.25 -13.91 -8.93
N PHE A 168 -2.94 -13.78 -9.14
CA PHE A 168 -2.05 -14.94 -9.21
C PHE A 168 -2.05 -15.71 -7.89
N HIS A 169 -1.88 -15.04 -6.75
CA HIS A 169 -1.76 -15.68 -5.45
C HIS A 169 -3.08 -16.33 -5.02
N LEU A 170 -4.20 -15.63 -5.14
CA LEU A 170 -5.50 -16.16 -4.74
C LEU A 170 -5.95 -17.32 -5.64
N SER A 171 -5.70 -17.24 -6.96
CA SER A 171 -6.03 -18.36 -7.86
C SER A 171 -5.23 -19.63 -7.53
N ALA A 172 -4.00 -19.50 -6.99
CA ALA A 172 -3.21 -20.65 -6.54
C ALA A 172 -3.84 -21.30 -5.30
N LEU A 173 -4.32 -20.50 -4.34
CA LEU A 173 -5.03 -21.00 -3.15
C LEU A 173 -6.35 -21.69 -3.54
N GLN A 174 -7.13 -21.08 -4.44
CA GLN A 174 -8.35 -21.68 -4.97
C GLN A 174 -8.10 -23.03 -5.63
N ARG A 175 -7.08 -23.13 -6.51
CA ARG A 175 -6.72 -24.39 -7.18
C ARG A 175 -6.24 -25.46 -6.21
N ALA A 176 -5.64 -25.06 -5.09
CA ALA A 176 -5.23 -25.96 -4.02
C ALA A 176 -6.38 -26.35 -3.07
N GLY A 177 -7.58 -25.82 -3.26
CA GLY A 177 -8.72 -26.03 -2.35
C GLY A 177 -8.51 -25.40 -0.97
N GLN A 178 -7.70 -24.34 -0.87
CA GLN A 178 -7.39 -23.67 0.38
C GLN A 178 -8.32 -22.49 0.61
N SER A 179 -8.89 -22.43 1.82
CA SER A 179 -9.72 -21.33 2.28
C SER A 179 -8.86 -20.10 2.61
N TYR A 180 -9.28 -18.91 2.21
CA TYR A 180 -8.54 -17.67 2.41
C TYR A 180 -9.44 -16.48 2.66
N VAL A 181 -8.88 -15.48 3.33
CA VAL A 181 -9.44 -14.13 3.46
C VAL A 181 -8.36 -13.13 3.06
N LEU A 182 -8.67 -12.33 2.04
CA LEU A 182 -7.91 -11.15 1.67
C LEU A 182 -8.52 -9.92 2.34
N VAL A 183 -7.70 -9.15 3.05
CA VAL A 183 -8.01 -7.78 3.49
C VAL A 183 -7.12 -6.85 2.67
N PHE A 184 -7.74 -5.95 1.90
CA PHE A 184 -7.07 -5.02 1.01
C PHE A 184 -7.46 -3.58 1.37
N THR A 185 -6.46 -2.73 1.58
CA THR A 185 -6.60 -1.38 2.15
C THR A 185 -5.68 -0.39 1.47
N ALA A 186 -5.98 0.91 1.55
CA ALA A 186 -4.97 1.93 1.22
C ALA A 186 -3.88 2.03 2.29
N SER A 187 -2.65 2.35 1.86
CA SER A 187 -1.49 2.59 2.74
C SER A 187 -1.43 4.05 3.21
N THR A 188 -0.88 4.27 4.41
CA THR A 188 -0.87 5.53 5.17
C THR A 188 0.11 6.59 4.65
N GLU A 189 1.04 6.23 3.77
CA GLU A 189 2.23 7.07 3.54
C GLU A 189 2.06 8.21 2.53
N LEU A 190 0.83 8.52 2.14
CA LEU A 190 0.50 9.78 1.46
C LEU A 190 0.76 11.04 2.32
N GLN A 191 1.17 10.91 3.60
CA GLN A 191 1.55 12.05 4.44
C GLN A 191 3.06 12.31 4.57
N MET A 192 3.94 11.54 3.91
CA MET A 192 5.41 11.80 3.91
C MET A 192 5.96 12.44 2.63
N GLY A 193 5.10 12.95 1.75
CA GLY A 193 5.50 13.80 0.60
C GLY A 193 5.90 15.24 0.97
N GLN A 194 6.02 15.56 2.27
CA GLN A 194 6.33 16.91 2.75
C GLN A 194 7.56 16.92 3.66
N ARG A 195 8.63 16.22 3.27
CA ARG A 195 9.98 16.56 3.75
C ARG A 195 10.58 17.58 2.78
N ARG A 196 10.80 18.80 3.29
CA ARG A 196 11.51 19.86 2.57
C ARG A 196 12.86 19.33 2.07
N PRO A 197 13.30 19.73 0.86
CA PRO A 197 14.61 19.36 0.33
C PRO A 197 15.70 20.26 0.91
N GLU A 198 15.84 20.31 2.24
CA GLU A 198 17.02 20.87 2.90
C GLU A 198 17.31 20.01 4.13
N ASP A 199 18.58 19.70 4.35
CA ASP A 199 19.12 18.82 5.40
C ASP A 199 19.16 17.31 5.11
N ARG A 200 19.94 16.92 4.10
CA ARG A 200 20.84 15.74 4.26
C ARG A 200 22.22 16.01 3.69
N GLN A 201 23.06 16.52 4.57
CA GLN A 201 24.51 16.36 4.48
C GLN A 201 24.82 14.85 4.41
N SER A 202 25.51 14.46 3.35
CA SER A 202 25.93 13.10 3.06
C SER A 202 26.91 12.59 4.12
N GLY A 203 26.50 11.56 4.86
CA GLY A 203 27.36 10.76 5.74
C GLY A 203 27.62 9.38 5.12
N PRO A 204 28.82 8.78 5.28
CA PRO A 204 29.33 7.76 4.37
C PRO A 204 28.75 6.38 4.68
N LYS A 205 27.67 5.99 3.99
CA LYS A 205 27.17 4.60 3.96
C LYS A 205 27.89 3.69 2.96
N GLU A 206 28.88 4.22 2.25
CA GLU A 206 29.59 3.49 1.18
C GLU A 206 30.68 2.54 1.70
N LYS A 207 31.07 2.61 2.98
CA LYS A 207 32.15 1.77 3.53
C LYS A 207 31.70 0.51 4.28
N GLN A 208 30.39 0.32 4.50
CA GLN A 208 29.89 -0.82 5.28
C GLN A 208 29.59 -2.06 4.41
N TRP A 209 29.41 -1.88 3.09
CA TRP A 209 29.12 -2.97 2.16
C TRP A 209 30.35 -3.70 1.61
N GLU A 210 31.53 -3.06 1.58
CA GLU A 210 32.75 -3.76 1.13
C GLU A 210 33.30 -4.74 2.17
N LEU A 211 33.20 -4.42 3.46
CA LEU A 211 33.68 -5.29 4.54
C LEU A 211 32.85 -6.58 4.69
N LEU A 212 31.55 -6.55 4.40
CA LEU A 212 30.70 -7.74 4.46
C LEU A 212 30.85 -8.64 3.22
N ARG A 213 31.18 -8.06 2.06
CA ARG A 213 31.44 -8.81 0.82
C ARG A 213 32.73 -9.63 0.92
N ASP A 214 33.79 -9.08 1.53
CA ASP A 214 35.07 -9.78 1.66
C ASP A 214 35.04 -10.90 2.71
N VAL A 215 34.30 -10.73 3.81
CA VAL A 215 34.14 -11.79 4.83
C VAL A 215 33.30 -12.96 4.30
N GLY A 216 32.25 -12.67 3.50
CA GLY A 216 31.43 -13.70 2.88
C GLY A 216 32.18 -14.54 1.84
N LEU A 217 33.03 -13.90 1.02
CA LEU A 217 33.81 -14.61 0.00
C LEU A 217 34.92 -15.48 0.61
N ALA A 218 35.57 -15.02 1.67
CA ALA A 218 36.60 -15.79 2.37
C ALA A 218 36.04 -17.04 3.07
N ALA A 219 34.85 -16.95 3.65
CA ALA A 219 34.18 -18.10 4.28
C ALA A 219 33.76 -19.16 3.25
N LEU A 220 33.33 -18.74 2.05
CA LEU A 220 32.98 -19.65 0.96
C LEU A 220 34.22 -20.37 0.40
N PHE A 221 35.37 -19.68 0.30
CA PHE A 221 36.62 -20.29 -0.15
C PHE A 221 37.17 -21.31 0.85
N ALA A 222 37.08 -21.04 2.16
CA ALA A 222 37.53 -21.98 3.19
C ALA A 222 36.68 -23.28 3.19
N LEU A 223 35.38 -23.18 2.97
CA LEU A 223 34.49 -24.34 2.84
C LEU A 223 34.77 -25.16 1.59
N LEU A 224 35.03 -24.52 0.45
CA LEU A 224 35.37 -25.20 -0.80
C LEU A 224 36.71 -25.94 -0.74
N VAL A 225 37.74 -25.32 -0.15
CA VAL A 225 39.06 -25.96 0.02
C VAL A 225 38.98 -27.11 1.03
N GLY A 226 38.23 -26.96 2.13
CA GLY A 226 37.99 -28.04 3.09
C GLY A 226 37.26 -29.25 2.47
N PHE A 227 36.26 -29.00 1.62
CA PHE A 227 35.49 -30.07 0.97
C PHE A 227 36.30 -30.83 -0.09
N LEU A 228 37.22 -30.15 -0.78
CA LEU A 228 38.15 -30.77 -1.73
C LEU A 228 39.24 -31.58 -1.04
N ALA A 229 39.74 -31.14 0.13
CA ALA A 229 40.76 -31.87 0.88
C ALA A 229 40.23 -33.20 1.45
N VAL A 230 38.96 -33.27 1.87
CA VAL A 230 38.33 -34.50 2.37
C VAL A 230 38.12 -35.54 1.27
N ARG A 231 37.93 -35.12 0.01
CA ARG A 231 37.78 -36.05 -1.12
C ARG A 231 39.08 -36.64 -1.67
N VAL A 232 40.24 -36.13 -1.24
CA VAL A 232 41.55 -36.69 -1.65
C VAL A 232 42.07 -37.71 -0.63
N TYR A 233 41.45 -37.80 0.56
CA TYR A 233 41.88 -38.69 1.65
C TYR A 233 40.89 -39.82 1.99
N LEU A 234 39.88 -40.06 1.15
CA LEU A 234 38.94 -41.19 1.24
C LEU A 234 38.99 -42.04 -0.03
#